data_AF-A0A2V8RKM9-F1
#
_entry.id   AF-A0A2V8RKM9-F1
#
_cell.length_a   1.000
_cell.length_b   1.000
_cell.length_c   1.000
_cell.angle_alpha   90.00
_cell.angle_beta   90.00
_cell.angle_gamma   90.00
#
_symmetry.space_group_name_H-M   'P 1'
#
loop_
_entity.id
_entity.type
_entity.pdbx_description
1 polymer ?
#
loop_
_entity_poly.entity_id
_entity_poly.type
_entity_poly.pdbx_seq_one_letter_code
_entity_poly.pdbx_strand_id
1 'polypeptide(L)' 'MKGYDDPATKAVSTWMQSASHKQNILNSVYDQSAIGFAIASDGTVFFAQVFLSR' A
#
# COMPACT_ATOMS: atom_id res chain seq x y z
N MET A 1 -15.17 3.90 9.88
CA MET A 1 -13.94 3.24 10.37
C MET A 1 -13.49 4.02 11.61
N LYS A 2 -13.42 3.40 12.80
CA LYS A 2 -12.99 4.13 14.00
C LYS A 2 -11.46 4.17 14.05
N GLY A 3 -10.86 5.34 13.84
CA GLY A 3 -9.47 5.63 14.25
C GLY A 3 -8.43 5.91 13.17
N TYR A 4 -8.77 5.84 11.87
CA TYR A 4 -7.92 6.34 10.78
C TYR A 4 -8.77 7.23 9.89
N ASP A 5 -8.55 8.53 9.94
CA ASP A 5 -9.24 9.51 9.09
C ASP A 5 -8.95 9.29 7.59
N ASP A 6 -7.88 8.55 7.27
CA ASP A 6 -7.52 8.11 5.93
C ASP A 6 -6.61 6.86 5.96
N PRO A 7 -7.17 5.63 5.84
CA PRO A 7 -6.38 4.40 5.89
C PRO A 7 -5.46 4.22 4.68
N ALA A 8 -5.78 4.82 3.53
CA ALA A 8 -4.96 4.74 2.33
C ALA A 8 -3.69 5.58 2.49
N THR A 9 -3.82 6.84 2.95
CA THR A 9 -2.66 7.69 3.25
C THR A 9 -1.76 7.04 4.30
N LYS A 10 -2.35 6.44 5.35
CA LYS A 10 -1.58 5.73 6.37
C LYS A 10 -0.80 4.54 5.80
N ALA A 11 -1.42 3.73 4.94
CA ALA A 11 -0.76 2.56 4.35
C ALA A 11 0.45 2.99 3.52
N VAL A 12 0.26 3.94 2.59
CA VAL A 12 1.34 4.42 1.72
C VAL A 12 2.44 5.13 2.51
N SER A 13 2.08 5.97 3.50
CA SER A 13 3.08 6.65 4.33
C SER A 13 3.93 5.67 5.13
N THR A 14 3.31 4.59 5.64
CA THR A 14 4.00 3.55 6.41
C THR A 14 4.91 2.72 5.51
N TRP A 15 4.46 2.36 4.31
CA TRP A 15 5.31 1.70 3.31
C TRP A 15 6.52 2.56 2.93
N MET A 16 6.34 3.87 2.75
CA MET A 16 7.45 4.79 2.45
C MET A 16 8.49 4.90 3.57
N GLN A 17 8.14 4.56 4.81
CA GLN A 17 9.08 4.49 5.94
C GLN A 17 9.85 3.15 5.99
N SER A 18 9.40 2.13 5.27
CA SER A 18 10.08 0.84 5.19
C SER A 18 11.01 0.80 3.99
N ALA A 19 12.28 0.46 4.21
CA ALA A 19 13.30 0.43 3.16
C ALA A 19 12.92 -0.50 1.99
N SER A 20 12.42 -1.70 2.28
CA SER A 20 12.04 -2.69 1.26
C SER A 20 10.84 -2.24 0.43
N HIS A 21 9.79 -1.72 1.07
CA HIS A 21 8.61 -1.24 0.36
C HIS A 21 8.92 0.01 -0.46
N LYS A 22 9.67 0.96 0.11
CA LYS A 22 10.12 2.18 -0.59
C LYS A 22 10.95 1.83 -1.83
N GLN A 23 11.81 0.82 -1.76
CA GLN A 23 12.60 0.36 -2.90
C GLN A 23 11.68 -0.07 -4.06
N ASN A 24 10.63 -0.86 -3.79
CA ASN A 24 9.67 -1.27 -4.82
C ASN A 24 8.88 -0.08 -5.39
N ILE A 25 8.41 0.84 -4.52
CA ILE A 25 7.62 2.02 -4.92
C ILE A 25 8.41 2.96 -5.84
N LEU A 26 9.71 3.16 -5.56
CA LEU A 26 10.56 4.08 -6.31
C LEU A 26 11.33 3.40 -7.46
N ASN A 27 11.12 2.11 -7.70
CA ASN A 27 11.84 1.38 -8.74
C ASN A 27 11.33 1.79 -10.12
N SER A 28 12.19 2.45 -10.90
CA SER A 28 11.88 2.95 -12.24
C SER A 28 11.66 1.84 -13.29
N VAL A 29 11.94 0.57 -12.97
CA VAL A 29 11.63 -0.57 -13.85
C VAL A 29 10.13 -0.82 -13.92
N TYR A 30 9.38 -0.52 -12.85
CA TYR A 30 7.95 -0.71 -12.84
C TYR A 30 7.26 0.51 -13.46
N ASP A 31 6.47 0.28 -14.52
CA ASP A 31 5.70 1.31 -15.21
C ASP A 31 4.20 1.26 -14.85
N GLN A 32 3.80 0.23 -14.09
CA GLN A 32 2.42 0.01 -13.67
C GLN A 32 2.37 -0.47 -12.22
N SER A 33 1.29 -0.09 -11.52
CA SER A 33 0.97 -0.66 -10.22
C SER A 33 -0.53 -0.80 -10.02
N ALA A 34 -0.93 -1.75 -9.17
CA ALA A 34 -2.30 -1.90 -8.72
C ALA A 34 -2.33 -2.03 -7.19
N ILE A 35 -3.30 -1.38 -6.55
CA ILE A 35 -3.52 -1.43 -5.11
C ILE A 35 -4.91 -2.01 -4.86
N GLY A 36 -4.98 -2.98 -3.94
CA GLY A 36 -6.22 -3.57 -3.46
C GLY A 36 -6.27 -3.54 -1.93
N PHE A 37 -7.47 -3.62 -1.38
CA PHE A 37 -7.68 -3.77 0.05
C PHE A 37 -8.79 -4.76 0.38
N ALA A 38 -8.73 -5.34 1.57
CA ALA A 38 -9.77 -6.17 2.15
C ALA A 38 -10.05 -5.72 3.58
N ILE A 39 -11.32 -5.79 3.99
CA ILE A 39 -11.76 -5.45 5.35
C ILE A 39 -12.22 -6.73 6.02
N ALA A 40 -11.60 -7.08 7.15
CA ALA A 40 -12.01 -8.21 7.97
C ALA A 40 -13.29 -7.89 8.76
N SER A 41 -13.94 -8.91 9.32
CA SER A 41 -15.19 -8.77 10.09
C SER A 41 -15.03 -7.88 11.33
N ASP A 42 -13.82 -7.75 11.87
CA ASP A 42 -13.48 -6.87 12.99
C ASP A 42 -13.18 -5.42 12.58
N GLY A 43 -13.23 -5.11 11.27
CA GLY A 43 -12.92 -3.80 10.72
C GLY A 43 -11.45 -3.55 10.40
N THR A 44 -10.56 -4.54 10.59
CA THR A 44 -9.16 -4.45 10.19
C THR A 44 -9.05 -4.32 8.67
N VAL A 45 -8.26 -3.35 8.20
CA VAL A 45 -8.04 -3.10 6.77
C VAL A 45 -6.66 -3.62 6.36
N PHE A 46 -6.64 -4.53 5.38
CA PHE A 46 -5.43 -5.07 4.78
C PHE A 46 -5.22 -4.46 3.41
N PHE A 47 -4.00 -4.01 3.11
CA PHE A 47 -3.63 -3.44 1.83
C PHE A 47 -2.57 -4.30 1.14
N ALA A 48 -2.68 -4.41 -0.18
CA ALA A 48 -1.65 -4.99 -1.04
C ALA A 48 -1.38 -4.08 -2.23
N GLN A 49 -0.12 -3.97 -2.62
CA GLN A 49 0.31 -3.29 -3.84
C GLN A 49 1.16 -4.24 -4.68
N VAL A 50 0.83 -4.34 -5.96
CA VAL A 50 1.62 -5.08 -6.94
C VAL A 50 2.22 -4.11 -7.95
N PHE A 51 3.43 -4.42 -8.41
CA PHE A 51 4.17 -3.63 -9.38
C PHE A 51 4.48 -4.49 -10.60
N LEU A 52 4.30 -3.92 -11.79
CA LEU A 52 4.48 -4.61 -13.06
C LEU A 52 5.37 -3.79 -13.98
N SER A 53 6.05 -4.50 -14.89
CA SER A 53 6.70 -3.97 -16.08
C SER A 53 6.05 -4.64 -17.28
N ARG A 54 5.93 -3.93 -18.40
CA ARG A 54 5.67 -4.55 -19.71
C ARG A 54 6.87 -5.31 -20.25
#